data_AF-A0A0G1NCG4-F1
#
_entry.id   AF-A0A0G1NCG4-F1
#
_cell.length_a   1.000
_cell.length_b   1.000
_cell.length_c   1.000
_cell.angle_alpha   90.00
_cell.angle_beta   90.00
_cell.angle_gamma   90.00
#
_symmetry.space_group_name_H-M   'P 1'
#
loop_
_entity.id
_entity.type
_entity.pdbx_description
1 polymer ?
#
loop_
_entity_poly.entity_id
_entity_poly.type
_entity_poly.pdbx_seq_one_letter_code
_entity_poly.pdbx_strand_id
1 'polypeptide(L)' 'MIENDIEDAVFQAKMEAKRDKIDMEGASRVITKLIKEGEITPSSTVSELMWSINRELEDLKDIKDL' A
#
# COMPACT_ATOMS: atom_id res chain seq x y z
N MET A 1 -31.44 -5.91 11.99
CA MET A 1 -31.07 -5.25 10.72
C MET A 1 -29.89 -4.29 10.85
N ILE A 2 -29.65 -3.65 12.00
CA ILE A 2 -28.52 -2.72 12.16
C ILE A 2 -27.15 -3.44 12.25
N GLU A 3 -27.10 -4.67 12.78
CA GLU A 3 -25.84 -5.43 12.94
C GLU A 3 -25.20 -5.84 11.60
N ASN A 4 -26.00 -6.17 10.57
CA ASN A 4 -25.47 -6.52 9.24
C ASN A 4 -24.84 -5.32 8.51
N ASP A 5 -25.39 -4.11 8.67
CA ASP A 5 -24.90 -2.92 7.96
C ASP A 5 -23.51 -2.47 8.45
N ILE A 6 -23.22 -2.68 9.75
CA ILE A 6 -21.90 -2.39 10.34
C ILE A 6 -20.88 -3.44 9.90
N GLU A 7 -21.25 -4.72 9.90
CA GLU A 7 -20.38 -5.80 9.43
C GLU A 7 -20.04 -5.65 7.95
N ASP A 8 -21.01 -5.29 7.11
CA ASP A 8 -20.80 -5.02 5.68
C ASP A 8 -19.88 -3.81 5.46
N ALA A 9 -20.07 -2.72 6.21
CA ALA A 9 -19.21 -1.54 6.11
C ALA A 9 -17.76 -1.85 6.53
N VAL A 10 -17.57 -2.63 7.60
CA VAL A 10 -16.25 -3.10 8.05
C VAL A 10 -15.62 -4.00 6.99
N PHE A 11 -16.39 -4.91 6.38
CA PHE A 11 -15.91 -5.78 5.32
C PHE A 11 -15.45 -5.00 4.09
N GLN A 12 -16.23 -4.01 3.63
CA GLN A 12 -15.85 -3.17 2.50
C GLN A 12 -14.57 -2.37 2.79
N ALA A 13 -14.47 -1.75 3.97
CA ALA A 13 -13.26 -1.04 4.38
C ALA A 13 -12.01 -1.95 4.40
N LYS A 14 -12.15 -3.20 4.87
CA LYS A 14 -11.07 -4.20 4.82
C LYS A 14 -10.68 -4.57 3.39
N MET A 15 -11.65 -4.70 2.48
CA MET A 15 -11.40 -5.02 1.08
C MET A 15 -10.71 -3.87 0.34
N GLU A 16 -11.11 -2.63 0.62
CA GLU A 16 -10.49 -1.42 0.09
C GLU A 16 -9.03 -1.32 0.57
N ALA A 17 -8.78 -1.46 1.87
CA ALA A 17 -7.41 -1.40 2.39
C ALA A 17 -6.52 -2.54 1.88
N LYS A 18 -7.08 -3.72 1.63
CA LYS A 18 -6.35 -4.83 0.95
C LYS A 18 -5.97 -4.45 -0.48
N ARG A 19 -6.85 -3.76 -1.20
CA ARG A 19 -6.58 -3.30 -2.56
C ARG A 19 -5.49 -2.23 -2.56
N ASP A 20 -5.58 -1.25 -1.66
CA ASP A 20 -4.57 -0.20 -1.52
C ASP A 20 -3.19 -0.78 -1.24
N LYS A 21 -3.12 -1.81 -0.38
CA LYS A 21 -1.88 -2.53 -0.12
C LYS A 21 -1.28 -3.16 -1.39
N ILE A 22 -2.10 -3.83 -2.20
CA ILE A 22 -1.63 -4.45 -3.46
C ILE A 22 -1.09 -3.37 -4.41
N ASP A 23 -1.79 -2.24 -4.53
CA ASP A 23 -1.40 -1.14 -5.40
C ASP A 23 -0.08 -0.50 -4.93
N MET A 24 0.10 -0.30 -3.62
CA MET A 24 1.33 0.22 -3.01
C MET A 24 2.52 -0.76 -3.15
N GLU A 25 2.31 -2.06 -2.95
CA GLU A 25 3.33 -3.09 -3.19
C GLU A 25 3.74 -3.13 -4.67
N GLY A 26 2.77 -2.95 -5.57
CA GLY A 26 2.99 -2.82 -7.01
C GLY A 26 3.85 -1.61 -7.35
N ALA A 27 3.51 -0.44 -6.82
CA ALA A 27 4.25 0.80 -7.02
C ALA A 27 5.71 0.67 -6.53
N SER A 28 5.91 0.19 -5.30
CA SER A 28 7.24 -0.06 -4.73
C SER A 28 8.09 -0.98 -5.61
N ARG A 29 7.48 -2.05 -6.14
CA ARG A 29 8.16 -3.00 -7.04
C ARG A 29 8.55 -2.36 -8.37
N VAL A 30 7.66 -1.58 -8.99
CA VAL A 30 7.93 -0.88 -10.25
C VAL A 30 9.07 0.12 -10.08
N ILE A 31 9.02 0.97 -9.06
CA ILE A 31 10.07 1.97 -8.80
C ILE A 31 11.41 1.29 -8.54
N THR A 32 11.42 0.24 -7.72
CA THR A 32 12.64 -0.56 -7.46
C THR A 32 13.21 -1.17 -8.74
N LYS A 33 12.35 -1.66 -9.63
CA LYS A 33 12.77 -2.21 -10.93
C LYS A 33 13.41 -1.14 -11.80
N LEU A 34 12.76 0.03 -11.94
CA LEU A 34 13.27 1.15 -12.74
C LEU A 34 14.63 1.65 -12.22
N ILE A 35 14.83 1.69 -10.90
CA ILE A 35 16.13 2.03 -10.29
C ILE A 35 17.20 0.99 -10.70
N LYS A 36 16.87 -0.30 -10.61
CA LYS A 36 17.81 -1.40 -10.93
C LYS A 36 18.18 -1.44 -12.41
N GLU A 37 17.24 -1.13 -13.29
CA GLU A 37 17.46 -1.05 -14.74
C GLU A 37 18.18 0.23 -15.16
N GLY A 38 18.37 1.18 -14.24
CA GLY A 38 19.01 2.46 -14.51
C GLY A 38 18.11 3.45 -15.25
N GLU A 39 16.81 3.16 -15.37
CA GLU A 39 15.84 4.04 -16.03
C GLU A 39 15.51 5.27 -15.18
N ILE A 40 15.60 5.16 -13.85
CA ILE A 40 15.53 6.29 -12.93
C ILE A 40 16.72 6.31 -11.98
N THR A 41 17.23 7.51 -11.70
CA THR A 41 18.32 7.69 -10.73
C THR A 41 17.75 7.87 -9.33
N PRO A 42 18.31 7.23 -8.29
CA PRO A 42 17.95 7.51 -6.90
C PRO A 42 18.25 8.97 -6.56
N SER A 43 17.20 9.79 -6.53
CA SER A 43 17.24 11.18 -6.06
C SER A 43 16.68 11.28 -4.64
N SER A 44 16.82 12.45 -4.02
CA SER A 44 16.16 12.73 -2.74
C SER A 44 14.65 12.53 -2.84
N THR A 45 14.03 13.02 -3.92
CA THR A 45 12.60 12.86 -4.18
C THR A 45 12.19 11.39 -4.36
N VAL A 46 12.96 10.59 -5.10
CA VAL A 46 12.66 9.16 -5.26
C VAL A 46 12.82 8.42 -3.93
N SER A 47 13.81 8.80 -3.12
CA SER A 47 14.05 8.20 -1.81
C SER A 47 12.94 8.54 -0.81
N GLU A 48 12.47 9.79 -0.80
CA GLU A 48 11.32 10.24 0.00
C GLU A 48 10.04 9.50 -0.42
N LEU A 49 9.81 9.36 -1.73
CA LEU A 49 8.66 8.62 -2.25
C LEU A 49 8.69 7.14 -1.85
N MET A 50 9.85 6.48 -1.98
CA MET A 50 10.02 5.09 -1.54
C MET A 50 9.82 4.94 -0.03
N TRP A 51 10.27 5.93 0.76
CA TRP A 51 10.04 5.94 2.19
C TRP A 51 8.55 6.07 2.53
N SER A 52 7.83 6.99 1.88
CA SER A 52 6.39 7.15 2.07
C SER A 52 5.61 5.89 1.71
N ILE A 53 5.92 5.25 0.58
CA ILE A 53 5.28 3.98 0.18
C ILE A 53 5.54 2.88 1.21
N ASN A 54 6.80 2.74 1.67
CA ASN A 54 7.13 1.71 2.64
C ASN A 54 6.47 1.96 4.01
N ARG A 55 6.27 3.23 4.40
CA ARG A 55 5.55 3.58 5.62
C ARG A 55 4.07 3.22 5.53
N GLU A 56 3.41 3.58 4.43
CA GLU A 56 2.00 3.25 4.18
C GLU A 56 1.79 1.72 4.18
N LEU A 57 2.73 0.97 3.56
CA LEU A 57 2.70 -0.48 3.57
C LEU A 57 2.85 -1.07 4.98
N GLU A 58 3.58 -0.42 5.87
CA GLU A 58 3.69 -0.83 7.27
C GLU A 58 2.36 -0.62 8.00
N ASP A 59 1.74 0.54 7.84
CA ASP A 59 0.44 0.85 8.45
C ASP A 59 -0.67 -0.11 7.97
N LEU A 60 -0.57 -0.59 6.72
CA LEU A 60 -1.48 -1.59 6.13
C LEU A 60 -1.13 -3.05 6.49
N LYS A 61 -0.02 -3.35 7.16
CA LYS A 61 0.30 -4.74 7.60
C LYS A 61 -0.63 -5.22 8.70
N ASP A 62 -1.03 -4.34 9.60
CA ASP A 62 -1.83 -4.66 10.78
C ASP A 62 -3.29 -5.04 10.45
N ILE A 63 -3.74 -4.77 9.22
CA ILE A 63 -5.08 -5.12 8.73
C ILE A 63 -5.25 -6.64 8.56
N LYS A 64 -4.15 -7.40 8.56
CA LYS A 64 -4.16 -8.87 8.36
C LYS A 64 -4.68 -9.65 9.58
N ASP A 65 -4.65 -9.06 10.77
CA ASP A 65 -4.94 -9.72 12.05
C ASP A 65 -6.34 -9.41 12.63
N LEU A 66 -7.23 -8.78 11.85
CA LEU A 66 -8.63 -8.48 12.20
C LEU A 66 -9.63 -9.28 11.37
#